data_AF-A0A2D7GQQ9-F1
#
_entry.id   AF-A0A2D7GQQ9-F1
#
_cell.length_a   1.000
_cell.length_b   1.000
_cell.length_c   1.000
_cell.angle_alpha   90.00
_cell.angle_beta   90.00
_cell.angle_gamma   90.00
#
_symmetry.space_group_name_H-M   'P 1'
#
loop_
_entity.id
_entity.type
_entity.pdbx_description
1 polymer ?
#
loop_
_entity_poly.entity_id
_entity_poly.type
_entity_poly.pdbx_seq_one_letter_code
_entity_poly.pdbx_strand_id
1 'polypeptide(L)'
;MNDQLPINIVRPIVEKKSFCNVLPSAEKVDGMIFAVAACPEIPMPEQWMPWLIQSASSQLVDSDVDILADTLMNGLRAHLDFMRQGRIALPPHCMETIVTTDAGKEEMIKPSSALSQWLNGLLIVHKNVEPVWQNAWQLAEKKQANIDRLNHEDAEEKAANNEGEAPEVQLSRCLKLFTTLANIDLAYQQRQPQHAEQLSKNLPILVKQLPALLKDYTTLAGDLAGALPNQFEMFTKKEKE
;
A
#
# COMPACT_ATOMS: atom_id res chain seq x y z
N MET A 1 4.10 -11.61 -21.18
CA MET A 1 3.99 -10.81 -19.93
C MET A 1 2.60 -10.23 -19.91
N ASN A 2 1.89 -10.29 -18.79
CA ASN A 2 0.52 -9.81 -18.71
C ASN A 2 0.55 -8.32 -18.36
N ASP A 3 0.30 -7.44 -19.33
CA ASP A 3 0.17 -5.98 -19.11
C ASP A 3 -1.18 -5.60 -18.49
N GLN A 4 -2.02 -6.59 -18.18
CA GLN A 4 -3.29 -6.40 -17.52
C GLN A 4 -3.09 -5.87 -16.10
N LEU A 5 -3.77 -4.75 -15.79
CA LEU A 5 -3.79 -4.20 -14.43
C LEU A 5 -4.42 -5.23 -13.45
N PRO A 6 -3.86 -5.41 -12.24
CA PRO A 6 -4.37 -6.31 -11.21
C PRO A 6 -5.86 -6.11 -10.89
N ILE A 7 -6.35 -4.86 -10.88
CA ILE A 7 -7.76 -4.56 -10.67
C ILE A 7 -8.68 -5.30 -11.65
N ASN A 8 -8.24 -5.55 -12.89
CA ASN A 8 -9.04 -6.24 -13.90
C ASN A 8 -9.13 -7.76 -13.65
N ILE A 9 -8.28 -8.33 -12.80
CA ILE A 9 -8.35 -9.72 -12.36
C ILE A 9 -9.42 -9.86 -11.27
N VAL A 10 -9.46 -8.91 -10.33
CA VAL A 10 -10.34 -8.98 -9.14
C VAL A 10 -11.72 -8.37 -9.35
N ARG A 11 -11.84 -7.36 -10.23
CA ARG A 11 -13.13 -6.68 -10.49
C ARG A 11 -14.26 -7.65 -10.84
N PRO A 12 -14.08 -8.65 -11.74
CA PRO A 12 -15.18 -9.54 -12.11
C PRO A 12 -15.74 -10.38 -10.96
N ILE A 13 -14.94 -10.74 -9.96
CA ILE A 13 -15.42 -11.50 -8.79
C ILE A 13 -16.10 -10.58 -7.78
N VAL A 14 -15.51 -9.41 -7.53
CA VAL A 14 -16.02 -8.41 -6.56
C VAL A 14 -17.37 -7.86 -6.99
N GLU A 15 -17.58 -7.62 -8.29
CA GLU A 15 -18.82 -7.07 -8.83
C GLU A 15 -19.92 -8.13 -9.05
N LYS A 16 -19.68 -9.42 -8.75
CA LYS A 16 -20.76 -10.42 -8.78
C LYS A 16 -21.82 -10.07 -7.74
N LYS A 17 -23.08 -10.30 -8.09
CA LYS A 17 -24.22 -10.11 -7.18
C LYS A 17 -24.11 -10.90 -5.86
N SER A 18 -23.42 -12.05 -5.87
CA SER A 18 -23.17 -12.84 -4.66
C SER A 18 -22.22 -12.15 -3.68
N PHE A 19 -21.35 -11.26 -4.17
CA PHE A 19 -20.31 -10.60 -3.39
C PHE A 19 -20.53 -9.10 -3.19
N CYS A 20 -21.47 -8.47 -3.92
CA CYS A 20 -21.65 -7.00 -3.88
C CYS A 20 -22.05 -6.44 -2.51
N ASN A 21 -22.62 -7.27 -1.63
CA ASN A 21 -22.95 -6.90 -0.25
C ASN A 21 -21.93 -7.44 0.77
N VAL A 22 -20.89 -8.13 0.32
CA VAL A 22 -19.92 -8.85 1.17
C VAL A 22 -18.57 -8.19 1.11
N LEU A 23 -18.16 -7.80 -0.10
CA LEU A 23 -16.87 -7.18 -0.39
C LEU A 23 -17.04 -5.67 -0.63
N PRO A 24 -16.00 -4.87 -0.37
CA PRO A 24 -15.98 -3.48 -0.77
C PRO A 24 -15.92 -3.33 -2.29
N SER A 25 -15.89 -2.08 -2.79
CA SER A 25 -15.69 -1.81 -4.22
C SER A 25 -14.38 -2.43 -4.73
N ALA A 26 -14.32 -2.70 -6.03
CA ALA A 26 -13.15 -3.29 -6.68
C ALA A 26 -11.88 -2.46 -6.45
N GLU A 27 -11.98 -1.13 -6.44
CA GLU A 27 -10.87 -0.21 -6.19
C GLU A 27 -10.34 -0.37 -4.76
N LYS A 28 -11.23 -0.48 -3.78
CA LYS A 28 -10.83 -0.68 -2.39
C LYS A 28 -10.21 -2.06 -2.18
N VAL A 29 -10.78 -3.11 -2.77
CA VAL A 29 -10.17 -4.46 -2.77
C VAL A 29 -8.77 -4.42 -3.39
N ASP A 30 -8.62 -3.78 -4.55
CA ASP A 30 -7.33 -3.67 -5.24
C ASP A 30 -6.28 -2.92 -4.39
N GLY A 31 -6.66 -1.83 -3.74
CA GLY A 31 -5.79 -1.10 -2.81
C GLY A 31 -5.39 -1.91 -1.57
N MET A 32 -6.30 -2.76 -1.06
CA MET A 32 -5.98 -3.70 0.01
C MET A 32 -4.93 -4.74 -0.45
N ILE A 33 -5.12 -5.34 -1.62
CA ILE A 33 -4.16 -6.32 -2.17
C ILE A 33 -2.81 -5.68 -2.45
N PHE A 34 -2.78 -4.45 -2.98
CA PHE A 34 -1.55 -3.69 -3.15
C PHE A 34 -0.79 -3.53 -1.83
N ALA A 35 -1.49 -3.17 -0.74
CA ALA A 35 -0.85 -3.02 0.56
C ALA A 35 -0.33 -4.35 1.13
N VAL A 36 -1.05 -5.46 0.92
CA VAL A 36 -0.58 -6.82 1.27
C VAL A 36 0.71 -7.15 0.51
N ALA A 37 0.74 -6.87 -0.79
CA ALA A 37 1.92 -7.09 -1.63
C ALA A 37 3.11 -6.21 -1.20
N ALA A 38 2.83 -5.01 -0.71
CA ALA A 38 3.80 -4.04 -0.22
C ALA A 38 4.13 -4.19 1.28
N CYS A 39 3.88 -5.35 1.89
CA CYS A 39 4.32 -5.62 3.27
C CYS A 39 5.76 -6.15 3.28
N PRO A 40 6.62 -5.75 4.25
CA PRO A 40 7.95 -6.32 4.41
C PRO A 40 7.92 -7.85 4.56
N GLU A 41 6.92 -8.35 5.29
CA GLU A 41 6.56 -9.77 5.35
C GLU A 41 5.12 -9.89 4.88
N ILE A 42 4.88 -10.60 3.77
CA ILE A 42 3.54 -10.75 3.22
C ILE A 42 2.74 -11.66 4.16
N PRO A 43 1.62 -11.18 4.75
CA PRO A 43 0.80 -12.00 5.64
C PRO A 43 0.20 -13.20 4.89
N MET A 44 -0.04 -14.28 5.61
CA MET A 44 -0.65 -15.49 5.05
C MET A 44 -2.12 -15.23 4.62
N PRO A 45 -2.64 -15.89 3.57
CA PRO A 45 -4.01 -15.74 3.08
C PRO A 45 -5.08 -15.73 4.19
N GLU A 46 -4.95 -16.63 5.16
CA GLU A 46 -5.88 -16.80 6.27
C GLU A 46 -5.90 -15.60 7.22
N GLN A 47 -4.85 -14.78 7.22
CA GLN A 47 -4.78 -13.56 8.02
C GLN A 47 -5.41 -12.38 7.29
N TRP A 48 -5.06 -12.16 6.02
CA TRP A 48 -5.42 -10.92 5.33
C TRP A 48 -6.73 -10.97 4.55
N MET A 49 -7.11 -12.13 3.98
CA MET A 49 -8.34 -12.25 3.21
C MET A 49 -9.60 -11.94 4.03
N PRO A 50 -9.71 -12.33 5.33
CA PRO A 50 -10.85 -11.95 6.16
C PRO A 50 -11.05 -10.44 6.29
N TRP A 51 -10.02 -9.62 6.13
CA TRP A 51 -10.14 -8.15 6.20
C TRP A 51 -10.97 -7.56 5.06
N LEU A 52 -11.17 -8.32 3.97
CA LEU A 52 -11.99 -7.91 2.84
C LEU A 52 -13.49 -8.07 3.09
N ILE A 53 -13.90 -8.83 4.10
CA ILE A 53 -15.31 -9.13 4.36
C ILE A 53 -15.92 -7.99 5.18
N GLN A 54 -16.87 -7.25 4.59
CA GLN A 54 -17.59 -6.14 5.24
C GLN A 54 -18.88 -6.57 5.92
N SER A 55 -19.46 -7.71 5.54
CA SER A 55 -20.74 -8.18 6.08
C SER A 55 -20.75 -9.70 6.14
N ALA A 56 -20.81 -10.24 7.36
CA ALA A 56 -20.88 -11.68 7.62
C ALA A 56 -22.27 -12.29 7.33
N SER A 57 -23.24 -11.50 6.85
CA SER A 57 -24.65 -11.89 6.70
C SER A 57 -24.96 -12.60 5.37
N SER A 58 -23.96 -12.89 4.55
CA SER A 58 -24.10 -13.53 3.25
C SER A 58 -23.84 -15.03 3.35
N GLN A 59 -24.80 -15.84 2.91
CA GLN A 59 -24.63 -17.29 2.73
C GLN A 59 -23.75 -17.53 1.50
N LEU A 60 -22.44 -17.35 1.64
CA LEU A 60 -21.48 -17.82 0.64
C LEU A 60 -21.39 -19.34 0.71
N VAL A 61 -21.43 -20.00 -0.45
CA VAL A 61 -21.17 -21.44 -0.55
C VAL A 61 -19.66 -21.66 -0.65
N ASP A 62 -19.13 -22.78 -0.15
CA ASP A 62 -17.69 -23.07 -0.13
C ASP A 62 -17.01 -22.86 -1.51
N SER A 63 -17.69 -23.23 -2.60
CA SER A 63 -17.18 -23.00 -3.97
C SER A 63 -16.99 -21.53 -4.34
N ASP A 64 -17.81 -20.63 -3.79
CA ASP A 64 -17.66 -19.19 -4.01
C ASP A 64 -16.44 -18.65 -3.24
N VAL A 65 -16.18 -19.19 -2.05
CA VAL A 65 -15.01 -18.84 -1.23
C VAL A 65 -13.72 -19.25 -1.91
N ASP A 66 -13.66 -20.45 -2.48
CA ASP A 66 -12.47 -20.94 -3.20
C ASP A 66 -12.17 -20.06 -4.43
N ILE A 67 -13.19 -19.75 -5.24
CA ILE A 67 -13.03 -18.88 -6.42
C ILE A 67 -12.57 -17.48 -6.02
N LEU A 68 -13.11 -16.95 -4.90
CA LEU A 68 -12.68 -15.67 -4.38
C LEU A 68 -11.21 -15.72 -3.96
N ALA A 69 -10.81 -16.70 -3.14
CA ALA A 69 -9.44 -16.86 -2.68
C ALA A 69 -8.46 -16.98 -3.85
N ASP A 70 -8.76 -17.81 -4.85
CA ASP A 70 -7.95 -17.97 -6.05
C ASP A 70 -7.80 -16.65 -6.82
N THR A 71 -8.90 -15.92 -6.98
CA THR A 71 -8.90 -14.64 -7.70
C THR A 71 -8.09 -13.58 -6.96
N LEU A 72 -8.22 -13.53 -5.63
CA LEU A 72 -7.47 -12.63 -4.77
C LEU A 72 -5.96 -12.94 -4.81
N MET A 73 -5.57 -14.22 -4.79
CA MET A 73 -4.17 -14.63 -4.94
C MET A 73 -3.60 -14.30 -6.32
N ASN A 74 -4.41 -14.39 -7.38
CA ASN A 74 -4.00 -13.95 -8.71
C ASN A 74 -3.82 -12.43 -8.79
N GLY A 75 -4.69 -11.66 -8.11
CA GLY A 75 -4.51 -10.23 -7.93
C GLY A 75 -3.21 -9.89 -7.19
N LEU A 76 -2.91 -10.61 -6.10
CA LEU A 76 -1.67 -10.46 -5.33
C LEU A 76 -0.43 -10.73 -6.20
N ARG A 77 -0.41 -11.84 -6.95
CA ARG A 77 0.67 -12.18 -7.87
C ARG A 77 0.89 -11.08 -8.92
N ALA A 78 -0.18 -10.53 -9.47
CA ALA A 78 -0.09 -9.46 -10.45
C ALA A 78 0.50 -8.18 -9.86
N HIS A 79 0.12 -7.79 -8.63
CA HIS A 79 0.74 -6.65 -7.93
C HIS A 79 2.24 -6.88 -7.69
N LEU A 80 2.63 -8.07 -7.21
CA LEU A 80 4.03 -8.43 -7.01
C LEU A 80 4.84 -8.37 -8.32
N ASP A 81 4.26 -8.81 -9.44
CA ASP A 81 4.89 -8.73 -10.75
C ASP A 81 5.13 -7.28 -11.19
N PHE A 82 4.20 -6.37 -10.92
CA PHE A 82 4.38 -4.94 -11.18
C PHE A 82 5.48 -4.35 -10.29
N MET A 83 5.46 -4.65 -8.98
CA MET A 83 6.45 -4.16 -8.02
C MET A 83 7.87 -4.64 -8.37
N ARG A 84 8.02 -5.90 -8.79
CA ARG A 84 9.29 -6.46 -9.27
C ARG A 84 9.86 -5.72 -10.48
N GLN A 85 9.00 -5.13 -11.31
CA GLN A 85 9.40 -4.30 -12.45
C GLN A 85 9.63 -2.83 -12.07
N GLY A 86 9.53 -2.48 -10.78
CA GLY A 86 9.60 -1.10 -10.30
C GLY A 86 8.41 -0.23 -10.72
N ARG A 87 7.28 -0.87 -11.08
CA ARG A 87 6.04 -0.23 -11.53
C ARG A 87 5.00 -0.24 -10.41
N ILE A 88 4.11 0.73 -10.43
CA ILE A 88 2.92 0.77 -9.57
C ILE A 88 1.69 0.52 -10.41
N ALA A 89 0.86 -0.41 -9.95
CA ALA A 89 -0.34 -0.87 -10.61
C ALA A 89 -1.58 -0.01 -10.27
N LEU A 90 -1.44 1.31 -10.26
CA LEU A 90 -2.55 2.21 -9.94
C LEU A 90 -3.45 2.41 -11.17
N PRO A 91 -4.77 2.18 -11.08
CA PRO A 91 -5.66 2.35 -12.23
C PRO A 91 -5.70 3.81 -12.73
N PRO A 92 -5.69 4.06 -14.06
CA PRO A 92 -5.65 5.43 -14.60
C PRO A 92 -6.79 6.33 -14.11
N HIS A 93 -8.01 5.79 -13.96
CA HIS A 93 -9.18 6.53 -13.49
C HIS A 93 -9.06 6.98 -12.02
N CYS A 94 -8.16 6.38 -11.22
CA CYS A 94 -7.85 6.88 -9.88
C CYS A 94 -7.11 8.23 -9.96
N MET A 95 -6.36 8.52 -11.02
CA MET A 95 -5.54 9.74 -11.11
C MET A 95 -6.33 11.00 -11.46
N GLU A 96 -7.64 10.89 -11.62
CA GLU A 96 -8.52 12.01 -11.95
C GLU A 96 -8.84 12.85 -10.70
N THR A 97 -8.93 14.17 -10.89
CA THR A 97 -9.46 15.12 -9.91
C THR A 97 -10.83 15.62 -10.35
N ILE A 98 -11.74 15.78 -9.40
CA ILE A 98 -13.10 16.25 -9.63
C ILE A 98 -13.25 17.64 -9.02
N VAL A 99 -13.90 18.55 -9.73
CA VAL A 99 -14.33 19.84 -9.18
C VAL A 99 -15.78 19.70 -8.74
N THR A 100 -16.06 19.93 -7.46
CA THR A 100 -17.41 19.95 -6.92
C THR A 100 -17.82 21.38 -6.60
N THR A 101 -19.01 21.77 -7.07
CA THR A 101 -19.65 23.05 -6.75
C THR A 101 -20.91 22.74 -5.96
N ASP A 102 -20.85 22.87 -4.63
CA ASP A 102 -22.07 22.86 -3.81
C ASP A 102 -22.77 24.20 -3.98
N ALA A 103 -24.11 24.20 -4.09
CA ALA A 103 -24.90 25.43 -4.19
C ALA A 103 -24.58 26.39 -3.03
N GLY A 104 -23.90 27.50 -3.33
CA GLY A 104 -23.51 28.53 -2.37
C GLY A 104 -22.13 28.35 -1.70
N LYS A 105 -21.28 27.41 -2.14
CA LYS A 105 -19.88 27.29 -1.67
C LYS A 105 -18.89 27.52 -2.81
N GLU A 106 -17.65 27.84 -2.44
CA GLU A 106 -16.52 27.94 -3.36
C GLU A 106 -16.25 26.58 -4.05
N GLU A 107 -15.67 26.64 -5.26
CA GLU A 107 -15.22 25.46 -5.99
C GLU A 107 -14.20 24.67 -5.17
N MET A 108 -14.47 23.37 -5.04
CA MET A 108 -13.64 22.48 -4.24
C MET A 108 -13.09 21.37 -5.14
N ILE A 109 -11.77 21.28 -5.23
CA ILE A 109 -11.09 20.20 -5.94
C ILE A 109 -10.99 19.00 -4.99
N LYS A 110 -11.33 17.81 -5.49
CA LYS A 110 -11.28 16.53 -4.77
C LYS A 110 -10.59 15.45 -5.61
N PRO A 111 -9.97 14.44 -5.00
CA PRO A 111 -9.58 13.23 -5.73
C PRO A 111 -10.83 12.48 -6.20
N SER A 112 -10.68 11.65 -7.23
CA SER A 112 -11.75 10.75 -7.67
C SER A 112 -12.24 9.85 -6.53
N SER A 113 -13.52 9.47 -6.55
CA SER A 113 -14.06 8.51 -5.59
C SER A 113 -13.29 7.18 -5.64
N ALA A 114 -12.90 6.75 -6.84
CA ALA A 114 -12.07 5.57 -7.06
C ALA A 114 -10.73 5.63 -6.33
N LEU A 115 -10.02 6.76 -6.39
CA LEU A 115 -8.77 6.94 -5.67
C LEU A 115 -8.97 6.93 -4.16
N SER A 116 -9.99 7.63 -3.68
CA SER A 116 -10.32 7.64 -2.26
C SER A 116 -10.57 6.21 -1.76
N GLN A 117 -11.36 5.41 -2.48
CA GLN A 117 -11.63 4.01 -2.13
C GLN A 117 -10.36 3.15 -2.15
N TRP A 118 -9.53 3.29 -3.18
CA TRP A 118 -8.27 2.56 -3.32
C TRP A 118 -7.31 2.85 -2.15
N LEU A 119 -7.11 4.13 -1.82
CA LEU A 119 -6.24 4.52 -0.70
C LEU A 119 -6.82 4.12 0.67
N ASN A 120 -8.15 4.14 0.84
CA ASN A 120 -8.78 3.61 2.04
C ASN A 120 -8.51 2.10 2.19
N GLY A 121 -8.52 1.34 1.09
CA GLY A 121 -8.13 -0.07 1.09
C GLY A 121 -6.69 -0.26 1.56
N LEU A 122 -5.76 0.50 0.97
CA LEU A 122 -4.34 0.47 1.34
C LEU A 122 -4.15 0.76 2.84
N LEU A 123 -4.76 1.84 3.34
CA LEU A 123 -4.60 2.28 4.73
C LEU A 123 -5.18 1.29 5.75
N ILE A 124 -6.28 0.61 5.42
CA ILE A 124 -6.85 -0.43 6.30
C ILE A 124 -5.85 -1.57 6.49
N VAL A 125 -5.28 -2.07 5.40
CA VAL A 125 -4.30 -3.15 5.47
C VAL A 125 -3.03 -2.68 6.16
N HIS A 126 -2.50 -1.50 5.80
CA HIS A 126 -1.31 -0.95 6.44
C HIS A 126 -1.46 -0.89 7.96
N LYS A 127 -2.62 -0.43 8.46
CA LYS A 127 -2.91 -0.42 9.89
C LYS A 127 -2.87 -1.82 10.51
N ASN A 128 -3.41 -2.83 9.83
CA ASN A 128 -3.42 -4.21 10.34
C ASN A 128 -2.02 -4.84 10.34
N VAL A 129 -1.15 -4.45 9.42
CA VAL A 129 0.22 -4.96 9.31
C VAL A 129 1.25 -4.04 9.96
N GLU A 130 0.85 -2.96 10.63
CA GLU A 130 1.78 -2.04 11.32
C GLU A 130 2.77 -2.79 12.25
N PRO A 131 2.38 -3.83 13.02
CA PRO A 131 3.32 -4.61 13.80
C PRO A 131 4.40 -5.32 12.96
N VAL A 132 4.07 -5.75 11.73
CA VAL A 132 5.00 -6.38 10.79
C VAL A 132 6.05 -5.36 10.34
N TRP A 133 5.61 -4.15 10.00
CA TRP A 133 6.51 -3.03 9.64
C TRP A 133 7.45 -2.68 10.78
N GLN A 134 6.91 -2.54 12.00
CA GLN A 134 7.71 -2.24 13.20
C GLN A 134 8.73 -3.34 13.52
N ASN A 135 8.35 -4.61 13.36
CA ASN A 135 9.27 -5.73 13.59
C ASN A 135 10.41 -5.75 12.57
N ALA A 136 10.09 -5.63 11.27
CA ALA A 136 11.08 -5.59 10.20
C ALA A 136 12.08 -4.44 10.40
N TRP A 137 11.57 -3.28 10.83
CA TRP A 137 12.36 -2.13 11.21
C TRP A 137 13.37 -2.42 12.31
N GLN A 138 12.89 -2.92 13.45
CA GLN A 138 13.75 -3.21 14.61
C GLN A 138 14.85 -4.24 14.28
N LEU A 139 14.55 -5.18 13.37
CA LEU A 139 15.52 -6.13 12.86
C LEU A 139 16.58 -5.46 11.96
N ALA A 140 16.16 -4.54 11.09
CA ALA A 140 17.06 -3.76 10.24
C ALA A 140 18.03 -2.91 11.07
N GLU A 141 17.54 -2.19 12.08
CA GLU A 141 18.37 -1.40 12.99
C GLU A 141 19.39 -2.26 13.74
N LYS A 142 18.98 -3.41 14.28
CA LYS A 142 19.88 -4.33 14.97
C LYS A 142 20.96 -4.87 14.03
N LYS A 143 20.60 -5.21 12.79
CA LYS A 143 21.54 -5.70 11.77
C LYS A 143 22.55 -4.62 11.41
N GLN A 144 22.10 -3.38 11.19
CA GLN A 144 22.98 -2.25 10.91
C GLN A 144 23.93 -1.96 12.09
N ALA A 145 23.40 -1.88 13.32
CA ALA A 145 24.21 -1.65 14.51
C ALA A 145 25.27 -2.74 14.74
N ASN A 146 24.99 -3.99 14.38
CA ASN A 146 25.97 -5.07 14.45
C ASN A 146 27.06 -4.94 13.37
N ILE A 147 26.69 -4.52 12.15
CA ILE A 147 27.66 -4.24 11.06
C ILE A 147 28.59 -3.10 11.49
N ASP A 148 28.05 -2.02 12.05
CA ASP A 148 28.83 -0.86 12.49
C ASP A 148 29.80 -1.22 13.63
N ARG A 149 29.40 -2.13 14.55
CA ARG A 149 30.27 -2.65 15.61
C ARG A 149 31.39 -3.57 15.12
N LEU A 150 31.17 -4.30 14.03
CA LEU A 150 32.17 -5.21 13.46
C LEU A 150 33.20 -4.48 12.59
N ASN A 151 32.83 -3.35 11.99
CA ASN A 151 33.69 -2.51 11.16
C ASN A 151 34.32 -1.40 12.02
N HIS A 152 35.27 -1.76 12.88
CA HIS A 152 35.83 -0.92 13.93
C HIS A 152 36.73 0.27 13.47
N GLU A 153 36.87 0.57 12.18
CA GLU A 153 37.83 1.59 11.69
C GLU A 153 37.24 2.72 10.81
N ASP A 154 36.00 2.65 10.30
CA ASP A 154 35.42 3.68 9.40
C ASP A 154 33.99 4.15 9.79
N ALA A 155 33.59 3.96 11.07
CA ALA A 155 32.23 4.26 11.52
C ALA A 155 31.89 5.76 11.54
N GLU A 156 32.89 6.62 11.79
CA GLU A 156 32.68 8.07 11.87
C GLU A 156 32.48 8.74 10.49
N GLU A 157 33.05 8.17 9.41
CA GLU A 157 32.98 8.75 8.06
C GLU A 157 31.71 8.35 7.29
N LYS A 158 31.12 7.16 7.60
CA LYS A 158 29.84 6.73 7.01
C LYS A 158 28.61 7.34 7.67
N ALA A 159 28.67 7.61 8.98
CA ALA A 159 27.56 8.28 9.68
C ALA A 159 27.34 9.72 9.19
N ALA A 160 28.40 10.40 8.74
CA ALA A 160 28.33 11.75 8.17
C ALA A 160 27.79 11.80 6.72
N ASN A 161 27.85 10.69 5.98
CA ASN A 161 27.42 10.56 4.58
C ASN A 161 26.07 9.84 4.39
N ASN A 162 25.40 9.45 5.48
CA ASN A 162 24.03 8.94 5.42
C ASN A 162 23.05 10.12 5.22
N GLU A 163 23.11 10.74 4.04
CA GLU A 163 22.15 11.75 3.56
C GLU A 163 20.78 11.12 3.17
N GLY A 164 20.50 9.91 3.64
CA GLY A 164 19.22 9.24 3.48
C GLY A 164 18.23 9.73 4.53
N GLU A 165 17.02 10.10 4.10
CA GLU A 165 15.91 10.35 5.02
C GLU A 165 15.66 9.09 5.87
N ALA A 166 15.56 9.28 7.19
CA ALA A 166 15.28 8.18 8.10
C ALA A 166 13.96 7.50 7.68
N PRO A 167 13.93 6.18 7.49
CA PRO A 167 12.80 5.58 6.80
C PRO A 167 11.43 5.64 7.54
N GLU A 168 11.40 6.00 8.84
CA GLU A 168 10.17 6.38 9.55
C GLU A 168 9.60 7.72 9.07
N VAL A 169 10.48 8.66 8.70
CA VAL A 169 10.11 9.94 8.11
C VAL A 169 9.58 9.72 6.70
N GLN A 170 10.24 8.86 5.92
CA GLN A 170 9.79 8.47 4.58
C GLN A 170 8.40 7.80 4.63
N LEU A 171 8.19 6.84 5.55
CA LEU A 171 6.90 6.18 5.75
C LEU A 171 5.82 7.19 6.19
N SER A 172 6.14 8.04 7.16
CA SER A 172 5.23 9.09 7.65
C SER A 172 4.79 10.02 6.52
N ARG A 173 5.72 10.42 5.63
CA ARG A 173 5.41 11.24 4.45
C ARG A 173 4.41 10.54 3.52
N CYS A 174 4.64 9.26 3.21
CA CYS A 174 3.75 8.47 2.38
C CYS A 174 2.33 8.40 2.99
N LEU A 175 2.24 7.99 4.26
CA LEU A 175 0.96 7.81 4.95
C LEU A 175 0.18 9.11 5.12
N LYS A 176 0.85 10.24 5.35
CA LYS A 176 0.20 11.56 5.43
C LYS A 176 -0.48 11.93 4.12
N LEU A 177 0.18 11.70 2.98
CA LEU A 177 -0.40 11.94 1.67
C LEU A 177 -1.58 10.99 1.42
N PHE A 178 -1.38 9.69 1.66
CA PHE A 178 -2.42 8.68 1.45
C PHE A 178 -3.67 8.99 2.27
N THR A 179 -3.50 9.35 3.55
CA THR A 179 -4.61 9.71 4.44
C THR A 179 -5.34 10.96 3.98
N THR A 180 -4.59 11.98 3.52
CA THR A 180 -5.18 13.22 3.00
C THR A 180 -6.02 12.96 1.75
N LEU A 181 -5.52 12.16 0.81
CA LEU A 181 -6.23 11.84 -0.43
C LEU A 181 -7.35 10.81 -0.21
N ALA A 182 -7.24 9.91 0.77
CA ALA A 182 -8.28 8.94 1.11
C ALA A 182 -9.55 9.58 1.71
N ASN A 183 -9.40 10.71 2.41
CA ASN A 183 -10.52 11.44 3.01
C ASN A 183 -10.31 12.95 2.94
N ILE A 184 -10.43 13.49 1.72
CA ILE A 184 -10.17 14.91 1.47
C ILE A 184 -11.10 15.82 2.27
N ASP A 185 -12.36 15.40 2.48
CA ASP A 185 -13.38 16.20 3.17
C ASP A 185 -12.99 16.43 4.64
N LEU A 186 -12.58 15.36 5.33
CA LEU A 186 -12.04 15.48 6.67
C LEU A 186 -10.75 16.31 6.68
N ALA A 187 -9.91 16.15 5.66
CA ALA A 187 -8.66 16.89 5.52
C ALA A 187 -8.91 18.42 5.42
N TYR A 188 -9.96 18.85 4.71
CA TYR A 188 -10.36 20.26 4.66
C TYR A 188 -10.95 20.73 5.99
N GLN A 189 -11.81 19.92 6.63
CA GLN A 189 -12.45 20.26 7.91
C GLN A 189 -11.45 20.46 9.05
N GLN A 190 -10.35 19.71 9.06
CA GLN A 190 -9.34 19.77 10.11
C GLN A 190 -8.30 20.89 9.93
N ARG A 191 -8.34 21.65 8.83
CA ARG A 191 -7.37 22.70 8.51
C ARG A 191 -7.95 24.10 8.71
N GLN A 192 -7.07 25.05 9.01
CA GLN A 192 -7.43 26.48 8.97
C GLN A 192 -7.75 26.91 7.53
N PRO A 193 -8.60 27.93 7.32
CA PRO A 193 -9.05 28.34 5.97
C PRO A 193 -7.92 28.57 4.96
N GLN A 194 -6.84 29.24 5.37
CA GLN A 194 -5.68 29.50 4.49
C GLN A 194 -4.99 28.21 4.03
N HIS A 195 -4.85 27.23 4.92
CA HIS A 195 -4.25 25.93 4.59
C HIS A 195 -5.19 25.03 3.79
N ALA A 196 -6.51 25.16 3.98
CA ALA A 196 -7.51 24.52 3.15
C ALA A 196 -7.45 25.03 1.70
N GLU A 197 -7.35 26.35 1.50
CA GLU A 197 -7.21 26.95 0.18
C GLU A 197 -5.90 26.49 -0.52
N GLN A 198 -4.79 26.46 0.23
CA GLN A 198 -3.52 25.93 -0.27
C GLN A 198 -3.61 24.44 -0.65
N LEU A 199 -4.31 23.62 0.15
CA LEU A 199 -4.53 22.22 -0.17
C LEU A 199 -5.32 22.08 -1.48
N SER A 200 -6.39 22.86 -1.66
CA SER A 200 -7.19 22.83 -2.90
C SER A 200 -6.35 23.16 -4.12
N LYS A 201 -5.56 24.25 -4.07
CA LYS A 201 -4.66 24.67 -5.15
C LYS A 201 -3.60 23.61 -5.49
N ASN A 202 -3.07 22.93 -4.48
CA ASN A 202 -2.00 21.94 -4.64
C ASN A 202 -2.50 20.52 -4.93
N LEU A 203 -3.80 20.24 -4.77
CA LEU A 203 -4.34 18.89 -4.85
C LEU A 203 -4.03 18.17 -6.18
N PRO A 204 -4.12 18.81 -7.36
CA PRO A 204 -3.74 18.16 -8.62
C PRO A 204 -2.27 17.72 -8.65
N ILE A 205 -1.39 18.51 -8.04
CA ILE A 205 0.04 18.20 -7.92
C ILE A 205 0.23 17.00 -6.97
N LEU A 206 -0.47 16.99 -5.84
CA LEU A 206 -0.44 15.90 -4.88
C LEU A 206 -0.90 14.57 -5.49
N VAL A 207 -1.98 14.58 -6.28
CA VAL A 207 -2.43 13.40 -7.02
C VAL A 207 -1.37 12.96 -8.04
N LYS A 208 -0.77 13.89 -8.79
CA LYS A 208 0.30 13.57 -9.75
C LYS A 208 1.56 12.99 -9.08
N GLN A 209 1.87 13.37 -7.85
CA GLN A 209 3.01 12.85 -7.08
C GLN A 209 2.74 11.48 -6.48
N LEU A 210 1.47 11.07 -6.32
CA LEU A 210 1.10 9.83 -5.65
C LEU A 210 1.84 8.58 -6.15
N PRO A 211 2.01 8.33 -7.48
CA PRO A 211 2.72 7.14 -7.95
C PRO A 211 4.18 7.07 -7.47
N ALA A 212 4.85 8.22 -7.34
CA ALA A 212 6.20 8.27 -6.80
C ALA A 212 6.22 7.89 -5.31
N LEU A 213 5.29 8.43 -4.50
CA LEU A 213 5.20 8.05 -3.08
C LEU A 213 4.76 6.59 -2.88
N LEU A 214 3.93 6.04 -3.75
CA LEU A 214 3.61 4.61 -3.73
C LEU A 214 4.84 3.76 -4.03
N LYS A 215 5.71 4.22 -4.94
CA LYS A 215 6.99 3.57 -5.22
C LYS A 215 7.93 3.65 -4.02
N ASP A 216 8.05 4.82 -3.39
CA ASP A 216 8.82 4.99 -2.15
C ASP A 216 8.33 4.01 -1.07
N TYR A 217 7.02 3.93 -0.87
CA TYR A 217 6.39 2.99 0.08
C TYR A 217 6.74 1.53 -0.22
N THR A 218 6.66 1.09 -1.48
CA THR A 218 7.03 -0.29 -1.86
C THR A 218 8.52 -0.57 -1.77
N THR A 219 9.36 0.44 -2.04
CA THR A 219 10.83 0.33 -2.00
C THR A 219 11.25 0.15 -0.55
N LEU A 220 10.72 0.99 0.33
CA LEU A 220 10.94 0.88 1.77
C LEU A 220 10.52 -0.48 2.32
N ALA A 221 9.36 -1.01 1.91
CA ALA A 221 8.93 -2.34 2.31
C ALA A 221 9.93 -3.42 1.89
N GLY A 222 10.46 -3.34 0.66
CA GLY A 222 11.48 -4.25 0.14
C GLY A 222 12.81 -4.15 0.87
N ASP A 223 13.25 -2.94 1.21
CA ASP A 223 14.48 -2.71 1.99
C ASP A 223 14.37 -3.35 3.38
N LEU A 224 13.22 -3.16 4.04
CA LEU A 224 12.92 -3.78 5.33
C LEU A 224 12.80 -5.30 5.25
N ALA A 225 12.24 -5.84 4.16
CA ALA A 225 12.17 -7.28 3.92
C ALA A 225 13.58 -7.92 3.90
N GLY A 226 14.58 -7.22 3.36
CA GLY A 226 15.99 -7.67 3.35
C GLY A 226 16.63 -7.83 4.74
N ALA A 227 16.00 -7.30 5.79
CA ALA A 227 16.42 -7.48 7.17
C ALA A 227 15.77 -8.69 7.87
N LEU A 228 14.68 -9.23 7.31
CA LEU A 228 13.97 -10.35 7.91
C LEU A 228 14.77 -11.67 7.79
N PRO A 229 14.74 -12.52 8.82
CA PRO A 229 15.40 -13.82 8.78
C PRO A 229 14.74 -14.73 7.74
N ASN A 230 15.53 -15.60 7.13
CA ASN A 230 15.07 -16.72 6.29
C ASN A 230 14.28 -16.36 5.02
N GLN A 231 14.26 -15.09 4.60
CA GLN A 231 13.60 -14.67 3.34
C GLN A 231 14.25 -15.29 2.08
N PHE A 232 15.49 -15.80 2.20
CA PHE A 232 16.26 -16.43 1.11
C PHE A 232 16.85 -17.81 1.45
N GLU A 233 16.36 -18.50 2.49
CA GLU A 233 16.81 -19.89 2.77
C GLU A 233 16.21 -20.88 1.75
N MET A 234 16.53 -20.70 0.47
CA MET A 234 16.34 -21.68 -0.59
C MET A 234 17.70 -22.32 -0.89
N PHE A 235 17.95 -23.44 -0.21
CA PHE A 235 18.88 -24.51 -0.58
C PHE A 235 20.33 -24.09 -0.89
N THR A 236 21.16 -23.90 0.13
CA THR A 236 22.56 -24.31 0.02
C THR A 236 22.57 -25.83 -0.11
N LYS A 237 22.68 -26.31 -1.35
CA LYS A 237 22.93 -27.71 -1.66
C LYS A 237 24.16 -28.12 -0.86
N LYS A 238 24.00 -28.97 0.17
CA LYS A 238 25.14 -29.63 0.82
C LYS A 238 25.83 -30.45 -0.27
N GLU A 239 26.91 -29.93 -0.84
CA GLU A 239 27.90 -30.76 -1.51
C GLU A 239 28.46 -31.68 -0.43
N LYS A 240 28.11 -32.97 -0.54
CA LYS A 240 28.80 -34.03 0.18
C LYS A 240 30.16 -34.18 -0.51
N GLU A 241 31.22 -33.80 0.19
CA GLU A 241 32.53 -34.45 0.04
C GLU A 241 32.49 -35.84 0.69
#